data_AF-A0AAD1W9W2-F1
#
_entry.id   AF-A0AAD1W9W2-F1
#
_cell.length_a   1.000
_cell.length_b   1.000
_cell.length_c   1.000
_cell.angle_alpha   90.00
_cell.angle_beta   90.00
_cell.angle_gamma   90.00
#
_symmetry.space_group_name_H-M   'P 1'
#
loop_
_entity.id
_entity.type
_entity.pdbx_description
1 polymer ?
#
loop_
_entity_poly.entity_id
_entity_poly.type
_entity_poly.pdbx_seq_one_letter_code
_entity_poly.pdbx_strand_id
1 'polypeptide(L)'
;MVTKNDLQMLETTLSTSITTAVTALQTDLDTQKGCIQMLENQAQTAQQQAAATDTAITRQGNMLLTLRRQVEDLGNRSRRYNIRIWGMPESEEGENTEELLTGLFRLIMGEETLSEIRFDRAHRALRPRGRGGI
;
A
#
# COMPACT_ATOMS: atom_id res chain seq x y z
N MET A 1 25.54 79.28 22.50
CA MET A 1 26.07 79.38 21.13
C MET A 1 26.55 78.00 20.74
N VAL A 2 25.98 77.41 19.70
CA VAL A 2 26.46 76.13 19.17
C VAL A 2 27.80 76.40 18.49
N THR A 3 28.84 75.67 18.85
CA THR A 3 30.16 75.85 18.26
C THR A 3 30.30 75.02 16.99
N LYS A 4 31.20 75.42 16.08
CA LYS A 4 31.48 74.67 14.84
C LYS A 4 31.92 73.23 15.13
N ASN A 5 32.58 73.00 16.27
CA ASN A 5 32.95 71.66 16.75
C ASN A 5 31.73 70.81 17.08
N ASP A 6 30.68 71.37 17.68
CA ASP A 6 29.47 70.62 18.06
C ASP A 6 28.74 70.10 16.80
N LEU A 7 28.72 70.89 15.73
CA LEU A 7 28.15 70.48 14.44
C LEU A 7 28.99 69.37 13.77
N GLN A 8 30.31 69.48 13.81
CA GLN A 8 31.20 68.42 13.27
C GLN A 8 31.11 67.12 14.09
N MET A 9 30.97 67.23 15.41
CA MET A 9 30.72 66.09 16.30
C MET A 9 29.38 65.42 16.00
N LEU A 10 28.32 66.19 15.76
CA LEU A 10 27.02 65.64 15.38
C LEU A 10 27.09 64.94 14.02
N GLU A 11 27.72 65.56 13.02
CA GLU A 11 27.89 64.99 11.67
C GLU A 11 28.65 63.67 11.68
N THR A 12 29.76 63.62 12.43
CA THR A 12 30.58 62.40 12.57
C THR A 12 29.84 61.32 13.33
N THR A 13 29.10 61.66 14.40
CA THR A 13 28.29 60.71 15.18
C THR A 13 27.14 60.15 14.35
N LEU A 14 26.46 60.99 13.57
CA LEU A 14 25.37 60.55 12.71
C LEU A 14 25.90 59.66 11.58
N SER A 15 27.01 60.06 10.95
CA SER A 15 27.63 59.29 9.87
C SER A 15 28.12 57.93 10.34
N THR A 16 28.76 57.87 11.51
CA THR A 16 29.19 56.60 12.12
C THR A 16 28.01 55.73 12.53
N SER A 17 26.94 56.31 13.08
CA SER A 17 25.71 55.57 13.41
C SER A 17 25.06 54.97 12.16
N ILE A 18 24.93 55.76 11.09
CA ILE A 18 24.35 55.31 9.82
C ILE A 18 25.22 54.22 9.19
N THR A 19 26.54 54.41 9.10
CA THR A 19 27.42 53.37 8.52
C THR A 19 27.37 52.09 9.34
N THR A 20 27.35 52.17 10.67
CA THR A 20 27.22 50.99 11.54
C THR A 20 25.91 50.26 11.26
N ALA A 21 24.78 50.96 11.20
CA ALA A 21 23.48 50.35 10.92
C ALA A 21 23.42 49.73 9.52
N VAL A 22 23.99 50.38 8.51
CA VAL A 22 24.05 49.87 7.13
C VAL A 22 24.90 48.61 7.07
N THR A 23 26.06 48.56 7.75
CA THR A 23 26.89 47.35 7.79
C THR A 23 26.18 46.20 8.50
N ALA A 24 25.44 46.46 9.57
CA ALA A 24 24.65 45.43 10.25
C ALA A 24 23.52 44.88 9.36
N LEU A 25 22.82 45.75 8.62
CA LEU A 25 21.80 45.31 7.66
C LEU A 25 22.41 44.50 6.50
N GLN A 26 23.61 44.86 6.04
CA GLN A 26 24.32 44.07 5.03
C GLN A 26 24.66 42.67 5.55
N THR A 27 25.14 42.54 6.78
CA THR A 27 25.43 41.22 7.37
C THR A 27 24.16 40.39 7.57
N ASP A 28 23.05 41.02 7.96
CA ASP A 28 21.76 40.33 8.12
C ASP A 28 21.22 39.85 6.76
N LEU A 29 21.33 40.67 5.71
CA LEU A 29 20.95 40.30 4.35
C LEU A 29 21.79 39.13 3.81
N ASP A 30 23.10 39.14 4.04
CA ASP A 30 23.97 38.04 3.63
C ASP A 30 23.62 36.74 4.36
N THR A 31 23.31 36.84 5.65
CA THR A 31 22.87 35.70 6.47
C THR A 31 21.53 35.15 5.99
N GLN A 32 20.56 36.03 5.72
CA GLN A 32 19.26 35.64 5.18
C GLN A 32 19.39 34.99 3.80
N LYS A 33 20.24 35.52 2.92
CA LYS A 33 20.53 34.94 1.61
C LYS A 33 21.07 33.51 1.74
N GLY A 34 22.01 33.28 2.65
CA GLY A 34 22.53 31.95 2.94
C GLY A 34 21.44 30.99 3.42
N CYS A 35 20.58 31.46 4.33
CA CYS A 35 19.46 30.67 4.86
C CYS A 35 18.46 30.29 3.76
N ILE A 36 18.09 31.25 2.89
CA ILE A 36 17.19 31.01 1.75
C ILE A 36 17.79 29.94 0.83
N GLN A 37 19.07 30.08 0.48
CA GLN A 37 19.72 29.12 -0.42
C GLN A 37 19.80 27.70 0.18
N MET A 38 20.00 27.58 1.51
CA MET A 38 19.93 26.29 2.19
C MET A 38 18.52 25.68 2.13
N LEU A 39 17.48 26.48 2.39
CA LEU A 39 16.09 26.04 2.34
C LEU A 39 15.67 25.61 0.94
N GLU A 40 16.09 26.34 -0.09
CA GLU A 40 15.83 25.98 -1.49
C GLU A 40 16.45 24.62 -1.85
N ASN A 41 17.71 24.39 -1.46
CA ASN A 41 18.38 23.11 -1.69
C ASN A 41 17.70 21.95 -0.94
N GLN A 42 17.25 22.19 0.30
CA GLN A 42 16.52 21.19 1.09
C GLN A 42 15.16 20.88 0.46
N ALA A 43 14.42 21.91 0.04
CA ALA A 43 13.12 21.76 -0.63
C ALA A 43 13.26 20.96 -1.94
N GLN A 44 14.28 21.28 -2.75
CA GLN A 44 14.57 20.53 -3.98
C GLN A 44 14.88 19.07 -3.70
N THR A 45 15.69 18.78 -2.68
CA THR A 45 16.04 17.42 -2.28
C THR A 45 14.81 16.65 -1.80
N ALA A 46 14.00 17.27 -0.93
CA ALA A 46 12.77 16.67 -0.42
C ALA A 46 11.78 16.37 -1.55
N GLN A 47 11.66 17.27 -2.53
CA GLN A 47 10.77 17.06 -3.67
C GLN A 47 11.25 15.92 -4.58
N GLN A 48 12.55 15.79 -4.82
CA GLN A 48 13.11 14.66 -5.55
C GLN A 48 12.87 13.33 -4.83
N GLN A 49 13.05 13.31 -3.49
CA GLN A 49 12.77 12.12 -2.68
C GLN A 49 11.30 11.75 -2.71
N ALA A 50 10.39 12.72 -2.59
CA ALA A 50 8.95 12.49 -2.67
C ALA A 50 8.52 11.91 -4.03
N ALA A 51 9.08 12.43 -5.12
CA ALA A 51 8.83 11.88 -6.45
C ALA A 51 9.36 10.44 -6.58
N ALA A 52 10.55 10.16 -6.06
CA ALA A 52 11.13 8.82 -6.07
C ALA A 52 10.31 7.82 -5.25
N THR A 53 9.80 8.22 -4.07
CA THR A 53 8.97 7.34 -3.25
C THR A 53 7.61 7.07 -3.88
N ASP A 54 6.98 8.07 -4.52
CA ASP A 54 5.69 7.90 -5.20
C ASP A 54 5.77 6.92 -6.37
N THR A 55 6.84 7.01 -7.17
CA THR A 55 7.09 6.03 -8.24
C THR A 55 7.33 4.62 -7.70
N ALA A 56 8.03 4.49 -6.57
CA ALA A 56 8.26 3.20 -5.91
C ALA A 56 6.95 2.59 -5.38
N ILE A 57 6.10 3.40 -4.74
CA ILE A 57 4.78 2.97 -4.25
C ILE A 57 3.91 2.48 -5.41
N THR A 58 3.85 3.25 -6.50
CA THR A 58 3.08 2.87 -7.69
C THR A 58 3.58 1.55 -8.28
N ARG A 59 4.90 1.38 -8.39
CA ARG A 59 5.51 0.13 -8.85
C ARG A 59 5.13 -1.04 -7.95
N GLN A 60 5.24 -0.88 -6.62
CA GLN A 60 4.89 -1.93 -5.67
C GLN A 60 3.40 -2.29 -5.72
N GLY A 61 2.51 -1.30 -5.85
CA GLY A 61 1.08 -1.52 -6.01
C GLY A 61 0.76 -2.39 -7.25
N ASN A 62 1.42 -2.13 -8.37
CA ASN A 62 1.27 -2.93 -9.58
C ASN A 62 1.79 -4.37 -9.44
N MET A 63 2.90 -4.56 -8.73
CA MET A 63 3.42 -5.90 -8.43
C MET A 63 2.46 -6.67 -7.53
N LEU A 64 1.92 -6.04 -6.48
CA LEU A 64 0.95 -6.65 -5.58
C LEU A 64 -0.32 -7.08 -6.33
N LEU A 65 -0.83 -6.24 -7.22
CA LEU A 65 -2.00 -6.58 -8.04
C LEU A 65 -1.71 -7.79 -8.94
N THR A 66 -0.53 -7.83 -9.55
CA THR A 66 -0.10 -8.94 -10.41
C THR A 66 0.02 -10.24 -9.62
N LEU A 67 0.69 -10.20 -8.47
CA LEU A 67 0.83 -11.35 -7.58
C LEU A 67 -0.54 -11.84 -7.08
N ARG A 68 -1.44 -10.93 -6.73
CA ARG A 68 -2.80 -11.29 -6.31
C ARG A 68 -3.54 -12.06 -7.40
N ARG A 69 -3.47 -11.59 -8.65
CA ARG A 69 -4.09 -12.28 -9.79
C ARG A 69 -3.48 -13.66 -10.03
N GLN A 70 -2.16 -13.79 -9.88
CA GLN A 70 -1.48 -15.08 -10.01
C GLN A 70 -1.91 -16.06 -8.90
N VAL A 71 -1.99 -15.59 -7.65
CA VAL A 71 -2.46 -16.40 -6.52
C VAL A 71 -3.91 -16.84 -6.73
N GLU A 72 -4.77 -15.96 -7.22
CA GLU A 72 -6.15 -16.29 -7.56
C GLU A 72 -6.24 -17.34 -8.67
N ASP A 73 -5.48 -17.17 -9.77
CA ASP A 73 -5.42 -18.16 -10.86
C ASP A 73 -4.92 -19.53 -10.37
N LEU A 74 -3.84 -19.55 -9.56
CA LEU A 74 -3.33 -20.78 -8.96
C LEU A 74 -4.37 -21.44 -8.05
N GLY A 75 -5.08 -20.66 -7.23
CA GLY A 75 -6.16 -21.16 -6.39
C GLY A 75 -7.31 -21.74 -7.19
N ASN A 76 -7.71 -21.08 -8.27
CA ASN A 76 -8.76 -21.53 -9.17
C ASN A 76 -8.35 -22.81 -9.90
N ARG A 77 -7.12 -22.89 -10.40
CA ARG A 77 -6.58 -24.10 -11.06
C ARG A 77 -6.48 -25.28 -10.09
N SER A 78 -6.02 -25.02 -8.87
CA SER A 78 -5.93 -26.04 -7.82
C SER A 78 -7.30 -26.61 -7.46
N ARG A 79 -8.36 -25.80 -7.51
CA ARG A 79 -9.74 -26.22 -7.17
C ARG A 79 -10.58 -26.54 -8.40
N ARG A 80 -10.02 -26.49 -9.61
CA ARG A 80 -10.77 -26.60 -10.88
C ARG A 80 -11.56 -27.90 -11.00
N TYR A 81 -11.02 -28.99 -10.46
CA TYR A 81 -11.66 -30.31 -10.49
C TYR A 81 -12.45 -30.63 -9.22
N ASN A 82 -12.51 -29.70 -8.26
CA ASN A 82 -13.24 -29.91 -7.02
C ASN A 82 -14.71 -29.55 -7.24
N ILE A 83 -15.59 -30.55 -7.11
CA ILE A 83 -17.03 -30.36 -7.12
C ILE A 83 -17.52 -30.28 -5.68
N ARG A 84 -18.35 -29.27 -5.36
CA ARG A 84 -18.98 -29.12 -4.04
C ARG A 84 -20.48 -29.33 -4.16
N ILE A 85 -20.98 -30.35 -3.48
CA ILE A 85 -22.40 -30.71 -3.46
C ILE A 85 -23.04 -30.19 -2.17
N TRP A 86 -24.24 -29.61 -2.30
CA TRP A 86 -25.00 -29.05 -1.18
C TRP A 86 -26.36 -29.76 -1.08
N GLY A 87 -26.96 -29.75 0.12
CA GLY A 87 -28.28 -30.33 0.35
C GLY A 87 -28.29 -31.84 0.61
N MET A 88 -27.12 -32.47 0.77
CA MET A 88 -27.02 -33.90 1.08
C MET A 88 -27.24 -34.14 2.58
N PRO A 89 -28.23 -34.99 2.97
CA PRO A 89 -28.49 -35.33 4.37
C PRO A 89 -27.25 -35.93 5.05
N GLU A 90 -27.07 -35.66 6.35
CA GLU A 90 -25.89 -36.15 7.10
C GLU A 90 -25.87 -37.66 7.32
N SER A 91 -27.02 -38.33 7.23
CA SER A 91 -27.16 -39.75 7.56
C SER A 91 -27.07 -40.71 6.37
N GLU A 92 -26.96 -40.18 5.13
CA GLU A 92 -27.02 -41.02 3.92
C GLU A 92 -25.65 -41.48 3.40
N GLU A 93 -24.55 -40.85 3.83
CA GLU A 93 -23.20 -41.14 3.29
C GLU A 93 -22.61 -42.50 3.69
N GLY A 94 -23.21 -43.20 4.66
CA GLY A 94 -22.72 -44.51 5.12
C GLY A 94 -21.25 -44.49 5.53
N GLU A 95 -20.52 -45.60 5.30
CA GLU A 95 -19.06 -45.68 5.51
C GLU A 95 -18.26 -45.21 4.28
N ASN A 96 -18.87 -45.14 3.08
CA ASN A 96 -18.17 -44.85 1.83
C ASN A 96 -18.84 -43.73 1.02
N THR A 97 -18.31 -42.50 1.15
CA THR A 97 -18.79 -41.33 0.41
C THR A 97 -18.65 -41.47 -1.11
N GLU A 98 -17.65 -42.21 -1.61
CA GLU A 98 -17.41 -42.37 -3.05
C GLU A 98 -18.49 -43.21 -3.73
N GLU A 99 -18.99 -44.25 -3.05
CA GLU A 99 -20.08 -45.09 -3.56
C GLU A 99 -21.38 -44.30 -3.69
N LEU A 100 -21.73 -43.51 -2.65
CA LEU A 100 -22.91 -42.66 -2.69
C LEU A 100 -22.82 -41.63 -3.83
N LEU A 101 -21.67 -40.98 -3.99
CA LEU A 101 -21.46 -40.01 -5.07
C LEU A 101 -21.53 -40.67 -6.45
N THR A 102 -20.97 -41.87 -6.60
CA THR A 102 -21.05 -42.63 -7.86
C THR A 102 -22.49 -42.95 -8.23
N GLY A 103 -23.28 -43.42 -7.26
CA GLY A 103 -24.71 -43.68 -7.45
C GLY A 103 -25.49 -42.42 -7.84
N LEU A 104 -25.23 -41.30 -7.14
CA LEU A 104 -25.84 -40.01 -7.44
C LEU A 104 -25.52 -39.53 -8.86
N PHE A 105 -24.25 -39.60 -9.26
CA PHE A 105 -23.84 -39.17 -10.60
C PHE A 105 -24.42 -40.05 -11.70
N ARG A 106 -24.47 -41.37 -11.50
CA ARG A 106 -25.12 -42.30 -12.43
C ARG A 106 -26.62 -42.04 -12.55
N LEU A 107 -27.29 -41.74 -11.44
CA LEU A 107 -28.72 -41.39 -11.45
C LEU A 107 -28.98 -40.10 -12.24
N ILE A 108 -28.13 -39.08 -12.09
CA ILE A 108 -28.31 -37.77 -12.75
C ILE A 108 -27.97 -37.83 -14.24
N MET A 109 -26.88 -38.49 -14.62
CA MET A 109 -26.37 -38.48 -15.99
C MET A 109 -26.84 -39.69 -16.83
N GLY A 110 -27.34 -40.74 -16.18
CA GLY A 110 -27.73 -42.00 -16.81
C GLY A 110 -26.57 -43.01 -16.85
N GLU A 111 -26.87 -44.28 -16.58
CA GLU A 111 -25.87 -45.36 -16.43
C GLU A 111 -24.98 -45.56 -17.67
N GLU A 112 -25.51 -45.35 -18.87
CA GLU A 112 -24.76 -45.59 -20.12
C GLU A 112 -23.76 -44.49 -20.46
N THR A 113 -23.84 -43.33 -19.81
CA THR A 113 -23.01 -42.16 -20.15
C THR A 113 -21.71 -42.07 -19.36
N LEU A 114 -21.61 -42.78 -18.23
CA LEU A 114 -20.48 -42.68 -17.31
C LEU A 114 -19.64 -43.95 -17.31
N SER A 115 -18.42 -43.85 -17.84
CA SER A 115 -17.34 -44.78 -17.53
C SER A 115 -16.98 -44.74 -16.03
N GLU A 116 -16.04 -45.57 -15.59
CA GLU A 116 -15.54 -45.60 -14.20
C GLU A 116 -15.24 -44.18 -13.68
N ILE A 117 -16.01 -43.72 -12.69
CA ILE A 117 -15.79 -42.44 -12.02
C ILE A 117 -14.68 -42.63 -11.01
N ARG A 118 -13.60 -41.86 -11.15
CA ARG A 118 -12.47 -41.87 -10.23
C ARG A 118 -12.45 -40.62 -9.38
N PHE A 119 -12.24 -40.81 -8.08
CA PHE A 119 -12.09 -39.72 -7.12
C PHE A 119 -10.66 -39.72 -6.60
N ASP A 120 -10.01 -38.55 -6.57
CA ASP A 120 -8.76 -38.39 -5.84
C ASP A 120 -9.01 -38.33 -4.33
N ARG A 121 -10.15 -37.74 -3.94
CA ARG A 121 -10.66 -37.68 -2.57
C ARG A 121 -12.14 -37.28 -2.55
N ALA A 122 -12.97 -38.03 -1.84
CA ALA A 122 -14.32 -37.61 -1.46
C ALA A 122 -14.45 -37.49 0.06
N HIS A 123 -14.98 -36.37 0.54
CA HIS A 123 -15.21 -36.15 1.97
C HIS A 123 -16.19 -34.98 2.18
N ARG A 124 -16.86 -34.96 3.33
CA ARG A 124 -17.57 -33.76 3.77
C ARG A 124 -16.58 -32.62 3.99
N ALA A 125 -16.90 -31.47 3.40
CA ALA A 125 -16.18 -30.26 3.73
C ALA A 125 -16.44 -29.88 5.20
N LEU A 126 -15.37 -29.69 5.96
CA LEU A 126 -15.44 -29.15 7.31
C LEU A 126 -16.21 -27.82 7.26
N ARG A 127 -17.36 -27.77 7.94
CA ARG A 127 -18.02 -26.49 8.24
C ARG A 127 -17.14 -25.75 9.25
N PRO A 128 -16.89 -24.44 9.08
CA PRO A 128 -16.46 -23.62 10.21
C PRO A 128 -17.46 -23.87 11.35
N ARG A 129 -16.99 -24.10 12.58
CA ARG A 129 -17.86 -24.16 13.76
C ARG A 129 -18.52 -22.80 13.95
N GLY A 130 -19.58 -22.53 13.19
CA GLY A 130 -20.54 -21.46 13.38
C GLY A 130 -21.67 -22.00 14.24
N ARG A 131 -22.02 -21.24 15.28
CA ARG A 131 -23.09 -21.50 16.28
C ARG A 131 -24.21 -22.38 15.74
N GLY A 132 -24.55 -23.40 16.54
CA GLY A 132 -25.74 -24.20 16.35
C GLY A 132 -26.96 -23.34 16.03
N GLY A 133 -27.57 -23.67 14.90
CA GLY A 133 -28.98 -23.47 14.58
C GLY A 133 -29.26 -24.64 13.64
N ILE A 134 -30.09 -25.62 14.00
CA ILE A 134 -31.24 -25.67 14.91
C ILE A 134 -31.02 -26.84 15.87
#